data_AF-A0AAU5UD25-F1
#
_entry.id   AF-A0AAU5UD25-F1
#
_cell.length_a   1.000
_cell.length_b   1.000
_cell.length_c   1.000
_cell.angle_alpha   90.00
_cell.angle_beta   90.00
_cell.angle_gamma   90.00
#
_symmetry.space_group_name_H-M   'P 1'
#
loop_
_entity.id
_entity.type
_entity.pdbx_description
1 polymer ?
#
loop_
_entity_poly.entity_id
_entity_poly.type
_entity_poly.pdbx_seq_one_letter_code
_entity_poly.pdbx_strand_id
1 'polypeptide(L)'
;MRAVNWFTPAIALGRIAWLRTILYLFVILDMHAFVRDTRDKGEHPGLYQPLLLARLLDLPKPSVANTTALYFVLIVACLIGASNYFPRIAGWIVAPAFTWWVLIGMSDGKVDHDHLALVIALWVLPTVGGARRGRASYGDQTRSEAAGWAIRCVQICVIATYFLSSIAKLRSAGWALTWPGSAVLTWAIVRRPHPVGEWLLHYPWVLHVMQWVGIIGEFCSPVILWLKGRWQLLGALFFLGFHAANTAILLIHFLPTVVCWLAFAPLERIVPWYQARRVKKRSDDAREAEHEAEEGREAQQQAGA
;
A
#
# COMPACT_ATOMS: atom_id res chain seq x y z
N MET A 1 -11.43 18.74 21.08
CA MET A 1 -11.24 19.13 19.66
C MET A 1 -9.90 18.66 19.05
N ARG A 2 -8.73 18.76 19.72
CA ARG A 2 -7.43 18.41 19.10
C ARG A 2 -7.28 16.94 18.66
N ALA A 3 -7.76 15.98 19.45
CA ALA A 3 -7.67 14.55 19.13
C ALA A 3 -8.59 14.12 17.97
N VAL A 4 -9.85 14.60 17.98
CA VAL A 4 -10.82 14.36 16.89
C VAL A 4 -10.26 14.89 15.58
N ASN A 5 -9.75 16.12 15.56
CA ASN A 5 -9.20 16.73 14.34
C ASN A 5 -7.95 16.01 13.80
N TRP A 6 -7.20 15.30 14.64
CA TRP A 6 -6.07 14.49 14.20
C TRP A 6 -6.52 13.18 13.53
N PHE A 7 -7.58 12.58 14.07
CA PHE A 7 -8.12 11.30 13.59
C PHE A 7 -9.04 11.45 12.37
N THR A 8 -9.74 12.58 12.24
CA THR A 8 -10.65 12.88 11.13
C THR A 8 -10.29 14.17 10.37
N PRO A 9 -9.03 14.35 9.93
CA PRO A 9 -8.63 15.58 9.24
C PRO A 9 -9.35 15.68 7.89
N ALA A 10 -9.78 16.88 7.49
CA ALA A 10 -10.45 17.03 6.20
C ALA A 10 -9.47 16.82 5.02
N ILE A 11 -9.59 15.69 4.32
CA ILE A 11 -8.72 15.32 3.18
C ILE A 11 -9.52 15.34 1.87
N ALA A 12 -8.86 15.66 0.77
CA ALA A 12 -9.46 15.69 -0.56
C ALA A 12 -9.94 14.29 -1.01
N LEU A 13 -11.15 14.22 -1.56
CA LEU A 13 -11.75 12.97 -2.07
C LEU A 13 -10.93 12.34 -3.20
N GLY A 14 -10.17 13.12 -3.96
CA GLY A 14 -9.28 12.61 -5.01
C GLY A 14 -8.24 11.63 -4.49
N ARG A 15 -7.76 11.77 -3.24
CA ARG A 15 -6.82 10.82 -2.64
C ARG A 15 -7.47 9.44 -2.46
N ILE A 16 -8.74 9.41 -2.04
CA ILE A 16 -9.52 8.17 -1.90
C ILE A 16 -9.70 7.49 -3.25
N ALA A 17 -9.98 8.26 -4.31
CA ALA A 17 -10.13 7.71 -5.66
C ALA A 17 -8.84 7.00 -6.13
N TRP A 18 -7.67 7.61 -5.92
CA TRP A 18 -6.38 6.98 -6.22
C TRP A 18 -6.12 5.73 -5.40
N LEU A 19 -6.34 5.78 -4.08
CA LEU A 19 -6.13 4.62 -3.22
C LEU A 19 -7.03 3.44 -3.62
N ARG A 20 -8.31 3.69 -3.92
CA ARG A 20 -9.21 2.63 -4.42
C ARG A 20 -8.65 1.96 -5.66
N THR A 21 -8.29 2.74 -6.67
CA THR A 21 -7.77 2.20 -7.93
C THR A 21 -6.53 1.38 -7.71
N ILE A 22 -5.54 1.92 -6.99
CA ILE A 22 -4.27 1.23 -6.80
C ILE A 22 -4.45 -0.03 -5.95
N LEU A 23 -5.21 0.05 -4.85
CA LEU A 23 -5.38 -1.10 -3.94
C LEU A 23 -6.27 -2.19 -4.53
N TYR A 24 -7.33 -1.85 -5.29
CA TYR A 24 -8.14 -2.87 -5.96
C TYR A 24 -7.36 -3.57 -7.08
N LEU A 25 -6.55 -2.84 -7.85
CA LEU A 25 -5.66 -3.49 -8.83
C LEU A 25 -4.56 -4.31 -8.13
N PHE A 26 -4.07 -3.85 -6.99
CA PHE A 26 -3.13 -4.62 -6.17
C PHE A 26 -3.74 -5.90 -5.63
N VAL A 27 -5.02 -5.91 -5.22
CA VAL A 27 -5.72 -7.15 -4.81
C VAL A 27 -5.68 -8.18 -5.93
N ILE A 28 -5.89 -7.78 -7.18
CA ILE A 28 -5.78 -8.70 -8.32
C ILE A 28 -4.35 -9.24 -8.41
N LEU A 29 -3.34 -8.38 -8.35
CA LEU A 29 -1.93 -8.82 -8.34
C LEU A 29 -1.64 -9.79 -7.19
N ASP A 30 -2.12 -9.48 -5.99
CA ASP A 30 -1.91 -10.24 -4.77
C ASP A 30 -2.47 -11.65 -4.87
N MET A 31 -3.69 -11.81 -5.37
CA MET A 31 -4.31 -13.11 -5.62
C MET A 31 -3.54 -13.98 -6.62
N HIS A 32 -2.74 -13.38 -7.51
CA HIS A 32 -1.99 -14.12 -8.52
C HIS A 32 -0.53 -14.37 -8.11
N ALA A 33 0.06 -13.44 -7.37
CA ALA A 33 1.49 -13.46 -7.06
C ALA A 33 1.80 -13.94 -5.64
N PHE A 34 0.94 -13.63 -4.66
CA PHE A 34 1.26 -13.77 -3.24
C PHE A 34 0.33 -14.76 -2.53
N VAL A 35 -0.98 -14.50 -2.55
CA VAL A 35 -2.00 -15.39 -1.96
C VAL A 35 -2.67 -16.22 -3.06
N ARG A 36 -1.83 -16.94 -3.81
CA ARG A 36 -2.23 -17.69 -5.02
C ARG A 36 -2.78 -19.08 -4.76
N ASP A 37 -2.42 -19.66 -3.62
CA ASP A 37 -2.74 -21.03 -3.21
C ASP A 37 -4.15 -21.16 -2.61
N THR A 38 -4.88 -20.06 -2.44
CA THR A 38 -6.29 -20.07 -2.00
C THR A 38 -7.16 -20.94 -2.90
N ARG A 39 -6.90 -20.98 -4.21
CA ARG A 39 -7.66 -21.84 -5.13
C ARG A 39 -7.33 -23.31 -4.92
N ASP A 40 -6.05 -23.64 -4.81
CA ASP A 40 -5.54 -25.00 -4.58
C ASP A 40 -6.10 -25.58 -3.27
N LYS A 41 -6.25 -24.74 -2.23
CA LYS A 41 -6.90 -25.12 -0.96
C LYS A 41 -8.36 -25.55 -1.12
N GLY A 42 -9.04 -25.11 -2.19
CA GLY A 42 -10.38 -25.59 -2.53
C GLY A 42 -10.42 -27.04 -3.01
N GLU A 43 -9.33 -27.54 -3.58
CA GLU A 43 -9.19 -28.94 -3.99
C GLU A 43 -8.77 -29.83 -2.81
N HIS A 44 -8.18 -29.26 -1.77
CA HIS A 44 -7.57 -29.99 -0.65
C HIS A 44 -8.12 -29.54 0.71
N PRO A 45 -9.45 -29.65 0.96
CA PRO A 45 -10.08 -29.13 2.18
C PRO A 45 -9.59 -29.80 3.47
N GLY A 46 -8.91 -30.96 3.39
CA GLY A 46 -8.29 -31.63 4.53
C GLY A 46 -7.10 -30.87 5.14
N LEU A 47 -6.47 -29.96 4.39
CA LEU A 47 -5.35 -29.14 4.86
C LEU A 47 -5.80 -27.81 5.49
N TYR A 48 -7.09 -27.48 5.39
CA TYR A 48 -7.63 -26.22 5.89
C TYR A 48 -7.73 -26.20 7.42
N GLN A 49 -7.00 -25.29 8.08
CA GLN A 49 -7.18 -25.00 9.50
C GLN A 49 -7.73 -23.58 9.70
N PRO A 50 -9.01 -23.43 10.09
CA PRO A 50 -9.63 -22.12 10.12
C PRO A 50 -8.97 -21.22 11.18
N LEU A 51 -8.61 -20.01 10.76
CA LEU A 51 -8.19 -18.94 11.65
C LEU A 51 -9.33 -18.52 12.58
N LEU A 52 -8.99 -17.84 13.68
CA LEU A 52 -9.97 -17.45 14.71
C LEU A 52 -11.18 -16.71 14.12
N LEU A 53 -10.96 -15.77 13.21
CA LEU A 53 -12.04 -15.01 12.58
C LEU A 53 -12.96 -15.89 11.72
N ALA A 54 -12.39 -16.84 10.97
CA ALA A 54 -13.17 -17.78 10.18
C ALA A 54 -14.01 -18.71 11.06
N ARG A 55 -13.49 -19.12 12.23
CA ARG A 55 -14.24 -19.89 13.23
C ARG A 55 -15.37 -19.09 13.86
N LEU A 56 -15.10 -17.83 14.23
CA LEU A 56 -16.09 -16.96 14.87
C LEU A 56 -17.28 -16.66 13.96
N LEU A 57 -17.04 -16.54 12.66
CA LEU A 57 -18.05 -16.26 11.64
C LEU A 57 -18.65 -17.53 11.01
N ASP A 58 -18.23 -18.71 11.48
CA ASP A 58 -18.63 -20.01 10.92
C ASP A 58 -18.52 -20.07 9.39
N LEU A 59 -17.39 -19.57 8.85
CA LEU A 59 -17.18 -19.54 7.40
C LEU A 59 -17.03 -20.96 6.85
N PRO A 60 -17.62 -21.27 5.68
CA PRO A 60 -17.55 -22.62 5.14
C PRO A 60 -16.13 -22.98 4.75
N LYS A 61 -15.81 -24.28 4.84
CA LYS A 61 -14.54 -24.83 4.38
C LYS A 61 -14.30 -24.49 2.91
N PRO A 62 -13.04 -24.28 2.48
CA PRO A 62 -12.74 -24.04 1.08
C PRO A 62 -13.17 -25.24 0.24
N SER A 63 -13.75 -24.97 -0.91
CA SER A 63 -14.13 -25.93 -1.94
C SER A 63 -13.83 -25.32 -3.30
N VAL A 64 -13.65 -26.15 -4.33
CA VAL A 64 -13.43 -25.66 -5.70
C VAL A 64 -14.50 -24.64 -6.12
N ALA A 65 -15.76 -24.88 -5.74
CA ALA A 65 -16.87 -23.98 -6.04
C ALA A 65 -16.70 -22.61 -5.38
N ASN A 66 -16.46 -22.55 -4.07
CA ASN A 66 -16.40 -21.26 -3.36
C ASN A 66 -15.10 -20.48 -3.65
N THR A 67 -13.95 -21.14 -3.82
CA THR A 67 -12.69 -20.47 -4.14
C THR A 67 -12.71 -19.92 -5.57
N THR A 68 -13.32 -20.65 -6.50
CA THR A 68 -13.52 -20.17 -7.88
C THR A 68 -14.53 -19.03 -7.95
N ALA A 69 -15.64 -19.12 -7.21
CA ALA A 69 -16.61 -18.02 -7.13
C ALA A 69 -15.98 -16.76 -6.53
N LEU A 70 -15.24 -16.88 -5.42
CA LEU A 70 -14.50 -15.78 -4.80
C LEU A 70 -13.52 -15.14 -5.78
N TYR A 71 -12.77 -15.96 -6.54
CA TYR A 71 -11.84 -15.49 -7.54
C TYR A 71 -12.53 -14.56 -8.56
N PHE A 72 -13.59 -15.01 -9.22
CA PHE A 72 -14.29 -14.20 -10.22
C PHE A 72 -14.97 -12.97 -9.62
N VAL A 73 -15.59 -13.10 -8.45
CA VAL A 73 -16.21 -11.98 -7.73
C VAL A 73 -15.16 -10.90 -7.44
N LEU A 74 -13.98 -11.29 -6.96
CA LEU A 74 -12.90 -10.36 -6.64
C LEU A 74 -12.37 -9.66 -7.89
N ILE A 75 -12.13 -10.39 -8.98
CA ILE A 75 -11.64 -9.78 -10.24
C ILE A 75 -12.63 -8.73 -10.74
N VAL A 76 -13.91 -9.09 -10.88
CA VAL A 76 -14.93 -8.19 -11.41
C VAL A 76 -15.15 -6.99 -10.48
N ALA A 77 -15.31 -7.24 -9.17
CA ALA A 77 -15.56 -6.18 -8.20
C ALA A 77 -14.35 -5.25 -8.05
N CYS A 78 -13.11 -5.75 -8.12
CA CYS A 78 -11.92 -4.90 -8.11
C CYS A 78 -11.82 -4.01 -9.34
N LEU A 79 -12.12 -4.53 -10.54
CA LEU A 79 -12.12 -3.73 -11.77
C LEU A 79 -13.21 -2.63 -11.73
N ILE A 80 -14.42 -2.96 -11.27
CA ILE A 80 -15.50 -1.98 -11.07
C ILE A 80 -15.09 -0.95 -10.01
N GLY A 81 -14.55 -1.39 -8.88
CA GLY A 81 -14.08 -0.51 -7.80
C GLY A 81 -12.98 0.44 -8.26
N ALA A 82 -12.02 -0.08 -9.03
CA ALA A 82 -10.89 0.69 -9.56
C ALA A 82 -11.31 1.77 -10.58
N SER A 83 -12.45 1.58 -11.24
CA SER A 83 -13.04 2.57 -12.14
C SER A 83 -13.60 3.81 -11.43
N ASN A 84 -13.86 3.73 -10.11
CA ASN A 84 -14.53 4.78 -9.32
C ASN A 84 -15.95 5.18 -9.79
N TYR A 85 -16.65 4.35 -10.57
CA TYR A 85 -18.07 4.59 -10.91
C TYR A 85 -19.04 4.15 -9.82
N PHE A 86 -18.83 2.96 -9.25
CA PHE A 86 -19.65 2.40 -8.16
C PHE A 86 -18.81 1.97 -6.95
N PRO A 87 -17.93 2.86 -6.43
CA PRO A 87 -16.85 2.44 -5.53
C PRO A 87 -17.34 1.90 -4.19
N ARG A 88 -18.50 2.35 -3.69
CA ARG A 88 -19.05 1.86 -2.41
C ARG A 88 -19.59 0.45 -2.53
N ILE A 89 -20.38 0.16 -3.57
CA ILE A 89 -20.95 -1.16 -3.80
C ILE A 89 -19.84 -2.16 -4.07
N ALA A 90 -18.96 -1.84 -5.03
CA ALA A 90 -17.80 -2.68 -5.33
C ALA A 90 -16.93 -2.90 -4.09
N GLY A 91 -16.68 -1.84 -3.32
CA GLY A 91 -15.89 -1.94 -2.10
C GLY A 91 -16.51 -2.82 -1.01
N TRP A 92 -17.82 -2.73 -0.77
CA TRP A 92 -18.52 -3.61 0.16
C TRP A 92 -18.62 -5.06 -0.30
N ILE A 93 -18.38 -5.34 -1.58
CA ILE A 93 -18.21 -6.70 -2.10
C ILE A 93 -16.76 -7.17 -1.93
N VAL A 94 -15.79 -6.35 -2.34
CA VAL A 94 -14.36 -6.69 -2.28
C VAL A 94 -13.89 -6.90 -0.85
N ALA A 95 -14.30 -6.07 0.11
CA ALA A 95 -13.83 -6.15 1.49
C ALA A 95 -14.07 -7.51 2.16
N PRO A 96 -15.32 -8.02 2.24
CA PRO A 96 -15.56 -9.36 2.79
C PRO A 96 -14.99 -10.47 1.90
N ALA A 97 -15.10 -10.36 0.57
CA ALA A 97 -14.59 -11.40 -0.34
C ALA A 97 -13.07 -11.59 -0.22
N PHE A 98 -12.31 -10.49 -0.16
CA PHE A 98 -10.85 -10.54 -0.04
C PHE A 98 -10.43 -10.93 1.38
N THR A 99 -11.17 -10.49 2.40
CA THR A 99 -10.95 -10.96 3.77
C THR A 99 -11.08 -12.48 3.81
N TRP A 100 -12.12 -13.05 3.22
CA TRP A 100 -12.29 -14.50 3.17
C TRP A 100 -11.20 -15.19 2.32
N TRP A 101 -10.84 -14.61 1.18
CA TRP A 101 -9.73 -15.09 0.35
C TRP A 101 -8.43 -15.25 1.15
N VAL A 102 -8.05 -14.23 1.91
CA VAL A 102 -6.84 -14.24 2.73
C VAL A 102 -6.98 -15.19 3.93
N LEU A 103 -8.16 -15.29 4.55
CA LEU A 103 -8.40 -16.26 5.63
C LEU A 103 -8.21 -17.71 5.16
N ILE A 104 -8.62 -18.03 3.92
CA ILE A 104 -8.35 -19.34 3.32
C ILE A 104 -6.85 -19.47 3.04
N GLY A 105 -6.26 -18.50 2.36
CA GLY A 105 -4.84 -18.49 2.01
C GLY A 105 -3.89 -18.64 3.20
N MET A 106 -4.24 -18.13 4.37
CA MET A 106 -3.40 -18.18 5.58
C MET A 106 -3.79 -19.28 6.58
N SER A 107 -4.64 -20.22 6.16
CA SER A 107 -5.20 -21.28 7.02
C SER A 107 -4.23 -22.43 7.34
N ASP A 108 -2.99 -22.40 6.88
CA ASP A 108 -1.97 -23.44 7.12
C ASP A 108 -1.03 -23.12 8.29
N GLY A 109 -1.45 -22.20 9.17
CA GLY A 109 -0.66 -21.79 10.35
C GLY A 109 0.34 -20.67 10.06
N LYS A 110 0.41 -20.18 8.83
CA LYS A 110 1.18 -18.99 8.46
C LYS A 110 0.26 -17.79 8.23
N VAL A 111 0.20 -16.90 9.22
CA VAL A 111 -0.53 -15.63 9.11
C VAL A 111 0.44 -14.51 8.78
N ASP A 112 0.40 -14.02 7.53
CA ASP A 112 1.24 -12.91 7.12
C ASP A 112 0.61 -11.56 7.56
N HIS A 113 1.31 -10.90 8.48
CA HIS A 113 0.86 -9.64 9.09
C HIS A 113 0.93 -8.43 8.15
N ASP A 114 1.54 -8.57 6.98
CA ASP A 114 1.65 -7.52 5.99
C ASP A 114 0.34 -7.23 5.24
N HIS A 115 -0.62 -8.15 5.29
CA HIS A 115 -1.94 -7.95 4.71
C HIS A 115 -2.86 -7.10 5.59
N LEU A 116 -2.51 -6.84 6.86
CA LEU A 116 -3.35 -6.11 7.82
C LEU A 116 -3.80 -4.75 7.27
N ALA A 117 -2.86 -3.92 6.82
CA ALA A 117 -3.17 -2.59 6.31
C ALA A 117 -4.04 -2.63 5.05
N LEU A 118 -3.80 -3.60 4.16
CA LEU A 118 -4.57 -3.79 2.94
C LEU A 118 -6.01 -4.20 3.27
N VAL A 119 -6.20 -5.23 4.10
CA VAL A 119 -7.54 -5.68 4.53
C VAL A 119 -8.32 -4.54 5.15
N ILE A 120 -7.71 -3.79 6.07
CA ILE A 120 -8.37 -2.64 6.71
C ILE A 120 -8.70 -1.55 5.68
N ALA A 121 -7.79 -1.25 4.75
CA ALA A 121 -8.06 -0.30 3.67
C ALA A 121 -9.31 -0.68 2.87
N LEU A 122 -9.46 -1.96 2.53
CA LEU A 122 -10.61 -2.45 1.78
C LEU A 122 -11.93 -2.30 2.56
N TRP A 123 -11.91 -2.43 3.88
CA TRP A 123 -13.09 -2.20 4.73
C TRP A 123 -13.43 -0.71 4.95
N VAL A 124 -12.44 0.18 5.01
CA VAL A 124 -12.69 1.60 5.33
C VAL A 124 -12.93 2.46 4.09
N LEU A 125 -12.29 2.17 2.95
CA LEU A 125 -12.49 2.94 1.72
C LEU A 125 -13.94 2.98 1.20
N PRO A 126 -14.77 1.93 1.32
CA PRO A 126 -16.18 1.94 0.86
C PRO A 126 -17.11 2.80 1.74
N THR A 127 -16.65 3.18 2.94
CA THR A 127 -17.41 4.08 3.83
C THR A 127 -17.47 5.51 3.29
N VAL A 128 -16.50 5.91 2.46
CA VAL A 128 -16.40 7.26 1.94
C VAL A 128 -17.23 7.42 0.66
N GLY A 129 -18.07 8.45 0.59
CA GLY A 129 -18.77 8.82 -0.64
C GLY A 129 -17.82 9.39 -1.71
N GLY A 130 -18.31 9.51 -2.94
CA GLY A 130 -17.65 10.31 -3.97
C GLY A 130 -18.55 11.48 -4.35
N ALA A 131 -17.99 12.68 -4.50
CA ALA A 131 -18.72 13.81 -5.09
C ALA A 131 -18.68 13.74 -6.64
N ARG A 132 -17.62 13.13 -7.19
CA ARG A 132 -17.46 12.84 -8.62
C ARG A 132 -17.27 11.34 -8.86
N ARG A 133 -17.56 10.88 -10.09
CA ARG A 133 -17.39 9.48 -10.53
C ARG A 133 -16.38 9.37 -11.68
N GLY A 134 -15.84 8.17 -11.86
CA GLY A 134 -14.96 7.86 -12.98
C GLY A 134 -13.66 8.67 -12.96
N ARG A 135 -13.20 9.09 -14.14
CA ARG A 135 -11.96 9.87 -14.28
C ARG A 135 -11.99 11.22 -13.56
N ALA A 136 -13.17 11.83 -13.39
CA ALA A 136 -13.30 13.12 -12.72
C ALA A 136 -13.01 13.04 -11.22
N SER A 137 -13.06 11.84 -10.62
CA SER A 137 -12.79 11.62 -9.20
C SER A 137 -11.33 11.86 -8.80
N TYR A 138 -10.35 11.59 -9.69
CA TYR A 138 -8.92 11.64 -9.34
C TYR A 138 -8.40 13.06 -9.06
N GLY A 139 -9.09 14.09 -9.55
CA GLY A 139 -8.76 15.50 -9.30
C GLY A 139 -9.66 16.19 -8.29
N ASP A 140 -10.59 15.47 -7.65
CA ASP A 140 -11.58 16.05 -6.75
C ASP A 140 -10.93 16.62 -5.48
N GLN A 141 -10.94 17.94 -5.34
CA GLN A 141 -10.37 18.65 -4.20
C GLN A 141 -11.36 18.86 -3.05
N THR A 142 -12.60 18.38 -3.18
CA THR A 142 -13.62 18.45 -2.11
C THR A 142 -13.08 17.78 -0.85
N ARG A 143 -13.12 18.49 0.28
CA ARG A 143 -12.56 18.03 1.55
C ARG A 143 -13.61 17.24 2.34
N SER A 144 -13.21 16.12 2.92
CA SER A 144 -14.08 15.25 3.70
C SER A 144 -13.36 14.71 4.94
N GLU A 145 -14.03 14.78 6.09
CA GLU A 145 -13.56 14.16 7.33
C GLU A 145 -13.63 12.63 7.29
N ALA A 146 -14.63 12.08 6.60
CA ALA A 146 -14.74 10.63 6.37
C ALA A 146 -13.55 10.10 5.55
N ALA A 147 -13.08 10.86 4.55
CA ALA A 147 -11.85 10.55 3.85
C ALA A 147 -10.63 10.59 4.78
N GLY A 148 -10.56 11.60 5.65
CA GLY A 148 -9.58 11.72 6.73
C GLY A 148 -9.49 10.50 7.61
N TRP A 149 -10.64 10.09 8.14
CA TRP A 149 -10.82 8.93 8.99
C TRP A 149 -10.34 7.66 8.30
N ALA A 150 -10.82 7.39 7.09
CA ALA A 150 -10.44 6.20 6.34
C ALA A 150 -8.92 6.13 6.09
N ILE A 151 -8.30 7.25 5.70
CA ILE A 151 -6.85 7.32 5.52
C ILE A 151 -6.11 7.10 6.84
N ARG A 152 -6.59 7.65 7.95
CA ARG A 152 -5.96 7.47 9.26
C ARG A 152 -6.02 6.03 9.74
N CYS A 153 -7.13 5.33 9.52
CA CYS A 153 -7.20 3.89 9.77
C CYS A 153 -6.11 3.12 9.02
N VAL A 154 -5.95 3.38 7.71
CA VAL A 154 -4.90 2.73 6.90
C VAL A 154 -3.50 3.07 7.41
N GLN A 155 -3.22 4.35 7.68
CA GLN A 155 -1.93 4.80 8.20
C GLN A 155 -1.60 4.16 9.55
N ILE A 156 -2.57 4.09 10.47
CA ILE A 156 -2.39 3.42 11.76
C ILE A 156 -2.07 1.95 11.56
N CYS A 157 -2.77 1.25 10.66
CA CYS A 157 -2.49 -0.17 10.40
C CYS A 157 -1.12 -0.39 9.76
N VAL A 158 -0.70 0.44 8.80
CA VAL A 158 0.67 0.39 8.24
C VAL A 158 1.71 0.51 9.34
N ILE A 159 1.53 1.47 10.26
CA ILE A 159 2.48 1.73 11.34
C ILE A 159 2.41 0.64 12.43
N ALA A 160 1.22 0.16 12.74
CA ALA A 160 1.00 -0.94 13.68
C ALA A 160 1.71 -2.22 13.22
N THR A 161 1.75 -2.50 11.91
CA THR A 161 2.49 -3.65 11.37
C THR A 161 3.96 -3.61 11.77
N TYR A 162 4.64 -2.46 11.68
CA TYR A 162 6.04 -2.33 12.11
C TYR A 162 6.16 -2.35 13.63
N PHE A 163 5.39 -1.53 14.32
CA PHE A 163 5.48 -1.41 15.77
C PHE A 163 5.23 -2.75 16.46
N LEU A 164 4.14 -3.44 16.11
CA LEU A 164 3.82 -4.74 16.70
C LEU A 164 4.81 -5.84 16.26
N SER A 165 5.45 -5.71 15.10
CA SER A 165 6.56 -6.59 14.72
C SER A 165 7.75 -6.44 15.68
N SER A 166 8.11 -5.22 16.10
CA SER A 166 9.15 -5.01 17.11
C SER A 166 8.76 -5.59 18.48
N ILE A 167 7.49 -5.44 18.88
CA ILE A 167 6.99 -6.05 20.13
C ILE A 167 7.03 -7.58 20.05
N ALA A 168 6.70 -8.16 18.90
CA ALA A 168 6.79 -9.60 18.68
C ALA A 168 8.23 -10.10 18.78
N LYS A 169 9.21 -9.34 18.27
CA LYS A 169 10.65 -9.63 18.41
C LYS A 169 11.14 -9.57 19.86
N LEU A 170 10.69 -8.56 20.63
CA LEU A 170 10.99 -8.49 22.06
C LEU A 170 10.39 -9.67 22.82
N ARG A 171 9.12 -9.99 22.55
CA ARG A 171 8.43 -11.12 23.19
C ARG A 171 9.11 -12.46 22.87
N SER A 172 9.53 -12.69 21.63
CA SER A 172 10.22 -13.93 21.24
C SER A 172 11.60 -14.07 21.86
N ALA A 173 12.23 -12.95 22.23
CA ALA A 173 13.49 -12.91 22.99
C ALA A 173 13.27 -12.91 24.52
N GLY A 174 12.07 -13.25 25.02
CA GLY A 174 11.77 -13.28 26.45
C GLY A 174 11.70 -11.91 27.11
N TRP A 175 11.31 -10.87 26.34
CA TRP A 175 11.28 -9.46 26.74
C TRP A 175 12.64 -8.83 27.02
N ALA A 176 13.72 -9.50 26.62
CA ALA A 176 15.07 -8.95 26.65
C ALA A 176 15.42 -8.26 25.31
N LEU A 177 16.25 -7.22 25.35
CA LEU A 177 16.76 -6.53 24.16
C LEU A 177 17.94 -7.30 23.52
N THR A 178 17.82 -8.62 23.43
CA THR A 178 18.86 -9.53 22.90
C THR A 178 18.62 -9.91 21.44
N TRP A 179 17.38 -9.75 20.94
CA TRP A 179 17.04 -10.03 19.54
C TRP A 179 18.01 -9.39 18.52
N PRO A 180 18.37 -8.10 18.59
CA PRO A 180 19.24 -7.50 17.58
C PRO A 180 20.71 -7.97 17.64
N GLY A 181 21.13 -8.58 18.75
CA GLY A 181 22.45 -9.21 18.91
C GLY A 181 22.46 -10.71 18.60
N SER A 182 21.35 -11.26 18.11
CA SER A 182 21.20 -12.70 17.84
C SER A 182 21.62 -13.07 16.42
N ALA A 183 21.69 -14.38 16.15
CA ALA A 183 21.99 -14.93 14.83
C ALA A 183 20.77 -15.03 13.89
N VAL A 184 19.65 -14.35 14.18
CA VAL A 184 18.39 -14.50 13.44
C VAL A 184 18.54 -14.11 11.96
N LEU A 185 19.20 -12.98 11.67
CA LEU A 185 19.41 -12.59 10.27
C LEU A 185 20.36 -13.54 9.53
N THR A 186 21.42 -14.03 10.18
CA THR A 186 22.30 -15.07 9.64
C THR A 186 21.51 -16.34 9.30
N TRP A 187 20.68 -16.81 10.22
CA TRP A 187 19.83 -17.99 10.01
C TRP A 187 18.84 -17.78 8.86
N ALA A 188 18.25 -16.59 8.76
CA ALA A 188 17.34 -16.25 7.67
C ALA A 188 18.02 -16.31 6.30
N ILE A 189 19.25 -15.80 6.19
CA ILE A 189 20.05 -15.87 4.96
C ILE A 189 20.37 -17.34 4.62
N VAL A 190 20.86 -18.13 5.57
CA VAL A 190 21.20 -19.54 5.33
C VAL A 190 19.98 -20.36 4.89
N ARG A 191 18.79 -20.05 5.42
CA ARG A 191 17.53 -20.70 5.02
C ARG A 191 17.04 -20.25 3.64
N ARG A 192 17.42 -19.05 3.18
CA ARG A 192 17.00 -18.44 1.91
C ARG A 192 18.23 -17.87 1.18
N PRO A 193 19.15 -18.72 0.71
CA PRO A 193 20.39 -18.27 0.11
C PRO A 193 20.11 -17.44 -1.15
N HIS A 194 20.79 -16.30 -1.25
CA HIS A 194 20.73 -15.37 -2.36
C HIS A 194 22.07 -14.62 -2.43
N PRO A 195 22.61 -14.29 -3.62
CA PRO A 195 23.98 -13.76 -3.74
C PRO A 195 24.28 -12.55 -2.84
N VAL A 196 23.32 -11.62 -2.68
CA VAL A 196 23.48 -10.45 -1.81
C VAL A 196 23.53 -10.84 -0.33
N GLY A 197 22.67 -11.76 0.11
CA GLY A 197 22.66 -12.26 1.49
C GLY A 197 23.92 -13.06 1.81
N GLU A 198 24.33 -13.96 0.92
CA GLU A 198 25.56 -14.75 1.08
C GLU A 198 26.81 -13.87 1.12
N TRP A 199 26.86 -12.83 0.27
CA TRP A 199 27.93 -11.85 0.35
C TRP A 199 28.00 -11.16 1.72
N LEU A 200 26.86 -10.79 2.30
CA LEU A 200 26.79 -10.18 3.64
C LEU A 200 27.24 -11.11 4.78
N LEU A 201 27.23 -12.44 4.59
CA LEU A 201 27.76 -13.38 5.60
C LEU A 201 29.26 -13.17 5.88
N HIS A 202 30.00 -12.59 4.93
CA HIS A 202 31.41 -12.21 5.12
C HIS A 202 31.57 -10.99 6.06
N TYR A 203 30.49 -10.29 6.38
CA TYR A 203 30.49 -9.11 7.25
C TYR A 203 29.47 -9.24 8.40
N PRO A 204 29.67 -10.15 9.37
CA PRO A 204 28.68 -10.43 10.43
C PRO A 204 28.28 -9.20 11.25
N TRP A 205 29.19 -8.25 11.44
CA TRP A 205 28.91 -6.99 12.15
C TRP A 205 27.85 -6.14 11.42
N VAL A 206 27.80 -6.18 10.09
CA VAL A 206 26.77 -5.48 9.30
C VAL A 206 25.40 -6.06 9.60
N LEU A 207 25.29 -7.39 9.72
CA LEU A 207 24.04 -8.06 10.05
C LEU A 207 23.51 -7.61 11.42
N HIS A 208 24.38 -7.45 12.41
CA HIS A 208 24.00 -6.91 13.72
C HIS A 208 23.51 -5.45 13.61
N VAL A 209 24.24 -4.59 12.88
CA VAL A 209 23.82 -3.19 12.66
C VAL A 209 22.45 -3.14 11.99
N MET A 210 22.22 -3.97 10.97
CA MET A 210 20.93 -4.04 10.29
C MET A 210 19.78 -4.47 11.21
N GLN A 211 20.01 -5.45 12.08
CA GLN A 211 19.01 -5.85 13.08
C GLN A 211 18.71 -4.72 14.07
N TRP A 212 19.73 -3.97 14.52
CA TRP A 212 19.55 -2.78 15.37
C TRP A 212 18.77 -1.67 14.66
N VAL A 213 19.14 -1.34 13.43
CA VAL A 213 18.41 -0.34 12.62
C VAL A 213 16.96 -0.77 12.41
N GLY A 214 16.73 -2.04 12.10
CA GLY A 214 15.39 -2.61 11.93
C GLY A 214 14.54 -2.48 13.18
N ILE A 215 15.02 -2.97 14.33
CA ILE A 215 14.23 -2.95 15.58
C ILE A 215 13.97 -1.51 16.08
N ILE A 216 14.96 -0.61 15.98
CA ILE A 216 14.78 0.81 16.37
C ILE A 216 13.78 1.48 15.43
N GLY A 217 13.94 1.28 14.12
CA GLY A 217 13.03 1.84 13.12
C GLY A 217 11.58 1.38 13.34
N GLU A 218 11.38 0.07 13.50
CA GLU A 218 10.07 -0.53 13.76
C GLU A 218 9.45 -0.01 15.07
N PHE A 219 10.21 0.04 16.16
CA PHE A 219 9.75 0.51 17.46
C PHE A 219 9.40 2.01 17.45
N CYS A 220 10.19 2.83 16.74
CA CYS A 220 9.96 4.27 16.60
C CYS A 220 8.94 4.63 15.50
N SER A 221 8.44 3.65 14.73
CA SER A 221 7.48 3.89 13.64
C SER A 221 6.23 4.70 14.02
N PRO A 222 5.66 4.64 15.25
CA PRO A 222 4.54 5.48 15.64
C PRO A 222 4.77 6.97 15.38
N VAL A 223 6.00 7.46 15.59
CA VAL A 223 6.36 8.88 15.41
C VAL A 223 5.94 9.42 14.04
N ILE A 224 6.00 8.59 12.99
CA ILE A 224 5.68 8.96 11.61
C ILE A 224 4.23 9.46 11.45
N LEU A 225 3.29 9.00 12.29
CA LEU A 225 1.90 9.45 12.25
C LEU A 225 1.74 10.94 12.58
N TRP A 226 2.70 11.52 13.30
CA TRP A 226 2.74 12.93 13.69
C TRP A 226 3.71 13.78 12.86
N LEU A 227 4.59 13.14 12.07
CA LEU A 227 5.47 13.85 11.14
C LEU A 227 4.69 14.49 9.99
N LYS A 228 5.28 15.53 9.41
CA LYS A 228 4.70 16.27 8.27
C LYS A 228 5.78 16.60 7.24
N GLY A 229 5.36 16.76 5.98
CA GLY A 229 6.22 17.21 4.89
C GLY A 229 7.44 16.30 4.69
N ARG A 230 8.64 16.90 4.62
CA ARG A 230 9.88 16.16 4.36
C ARG A 230 10.19 15.06 5.37
N TRP A 231 9.84 15.25 6.65
CA TRP A 231 10.11 14.25 7.68
C TRP A 231 9.24 13.00 7.56
N GLN A 232 7.99 13.18 7.15
CA GLN A 232 7.10 12.07 6.83
C GLN A 232 7.56 11.33 5.58
N LEU A 233 8.05 12.07 4.57
CA LEU A 233 8.65 11.47 3.38
C LEU A 233 9.91 10.66 3.73
N LEU A 234 10.80 11.20 4.56
CA LEU A 234 12.00 10.47 5.01
C LEU A 234 11.63 9.19 5.77
N GLY A 235 10.64 9.22 6.65
CA GLY A 235 10.13 8.03 7.32
C GLY A 235 9.56 6.99 6.35
N ALA A 236 8.79 7.43 5.35
CA ALA A 236 8.28 6.53 4.31
C ALA A 236 9.42 5.93 3.47
N LEU A 237 10.39 6.73 3.03
CA LEU A 237 11.54 6.27 2.25
C LEU A 237 12.42 5.30 3.05
N PHE A 238 12.59 5.53 4.36
CA PHE A 238 13.27 4.59 5.24
C PHE A 238 12.61 3.22 5.21
N PHE A 239 11.29 3.13 5.39
CA PHE A 239 10.58 1.85 5.39
C PHE A 239 10.49 1.21 4.00
N LEU A 240 10.40 2.00 2.92
CA LEU A 240 10.52 1.49 1.56
C LEU A 240 11.92 0.89 1.31
N GLY A 241 12.98 1.57 1.78
CA GLY A 241 14.35 1.07 1.74
C GLY A 241 14.54 -0.19 2.58
N PHE A 242 13.92 -0.26 3.77
CA PHE A 242 13.90 -1.44 4.61
C PHE A 242 13.28 -2.65 3.89
N HIS A 243 12.16 -2.47 3.19
CA HIS A 243 11.54 -3.53 2.39
C HIS A 243 12.40 -3.94 1.20
N ALA A 244 12.98 -2.98 0.50
CA ALA A 244 13.90 -3.25 -0.60
C ALA A 244 15.13 -4.05 -0.13
N ALA A 245 15.70 -3.71 1.03
CA ALA A 245 16.80 -4.43 1.63
C ALA A 245 16.41 -5.88 2.01
N ASN A 246 15.26 -6.08 2.66
CA ASN A 246 14.78 -7.43 2.97
C ASN A 246 14.52 -8.27 1.71
N THR A 247 14.03 -7.64 0.63
CA THR A 247 13.82 -8.32 -0.64
C THR A 247 15.16 -8.71 -1.27
N ALA A 248 16.13 -7.79 -1.31
CA ALA A 248 17.44 -8.04 -1.89
C ALA A 248 18.23 -9.13 -1.13
N ILE A 249 18.09 -9.17 0.20
CA ILE A 249 18.87 -10.07 1.06
C ILE A 249 18.19 -11.43 1.23
N LEU A 250 16.87 -11.47 1.38
CA LEU A 250 16.13 -12.66 1.80
C LEU A 250 15.09 -13.14 0.78
N LEU A 251 14.88 -12.39 -0.31
CA LEU A 251 13.75 -12.56 -1.25
C LEU A 251 12.39 -12.57 -0.53
N ILE A 252 12.29 -11.85 0.60
CA ILE A 252 11.04 -11.65 1.33
C ILE A 252 10.50 -10.28 0.99
N HIS A 253 9.25 -10.23 0.56
CA HIS A 253 8.54 -9.00 0.29
C HIS A 253 7.38 -8.82 1.27
N PHE A 254 6.98 -7.56 1.47
CA PHE A 254 5.79 -7.20 2.23
C PHE A 254 4.93 -6.22 1.42
N LEU A 255 4.81 -6.51 0.12
CA LEU A 255 4.15 -5.64 -0.87
C LEU A 255 2.73 -5.19 -0.48
N PRO A 256 1.88 -6.03 0.15
CA PRO A 256 0.58 -5.61 0.66
C PRO A 256 0.63 -4.43 1.65
N THR A 257 1.64 -4.38 2.52
CA THR A 257 1.88 -3.21 3.38
C THR A 257 2.57 -2.08 2.62
N VAL A 258 3.51 -2.38 1.73
CA VAL A 258 4.24 -1.38 0.93
C VAL A 258 3.30 -0.52 0.11
N VAL A 259 2.34 -1.11 -0.59
CA VAL A 259 1.37 -0.35 -1.39
C VAL A 259 0.51 0.57 -0.51
N CYS A 260 0.24 0.17 0.73
CA CYS A 260 -0.53 0.98 1.68
C CYS A 260 0.22 2.22 2.19
N TRP A 261 1.54 2.32 2.02
CA TRP A 261 2.28 3.56 2.28
C TRP A 261 1.78 4.74 1.42
N LEU A 262 1.11 4.47 0.30
CA LEU A 262 0.46 5.49 -0.51
C LEU A 262 -0.61 6.30 0.27
N ALA A 263 -1.12 5.79 1.41
CA ALA A 263 -1.98 6.55 2.30
C ALA A 263 -1.29 7.79 2.91
N PHE A 264 0.04 7.80 2.97
CA PHE A 264 0.86 8.96 3.38
C PHE A 264 1.15 9.91 2.21
N ALA A 265 0.98 9.47 0.97
CA ALA A 265 1.27 10.27 -0.21
C ALA A 265 0.13 11.27 -0.53
N PRO A 266 0.45 12.50 -0.99
CA PRO A 266 -0.55 13.50 -1.38
C PRO A 266 -1.07 13.26 -2.82
N LEU A 267 -1.68 12.10 -3.06
CA LEU A 267 -2.09 11.66 -4.41
C LEU A 267 -3.11 12.59 -5.07
N GLU A 268 -3.91 13.33 -4.29
CA GLU A 268 -4.85 14.33 -4.80
C GLU A 268 -4.18 15.46 -5.58
N ARG A 269 -2.86 15.65 -5.43
CA ARG A 269 -2.11 16.69 -6.12
C ARG A 269 -1.66 16.30 -7.52
N ILE A 270 -1.75 15.01 -7.89
CA ILE A 270 -1.28 14.50 -9.18
C ILE A 270 -2.00 15.17 -10.35
N VAL A 271 -3.34 15.21 -10.31
CA VAL A 271 -4.15 15.78 -11.41
C VAL A 271 -3.96 17.31 -11.52
N PRO A 272 -4.09 18.11 -10.45
CA PRO A 272 -3.83 19.56 -10.52
C PRO A 272 -2.43 19.89 -11.01
N TRP A 273 -1.41 19.14 -10.56
CA TRP A 273 -0.03 19.33 -11.00
C TRP A 273 0.14 19.06 -12.50
N TYR A 274 -0.47 17.98 -13.00
CA TYR A 274 -0.42 17.64 -14.42
C TYR A 274 -1.15 18.69 -15.28
N GLN A 275 -2.30 19.17 -14.82
CA GLN A 275 -3.06 20.23 -15.50
C GLN A 275 -2.26 21.54 -15.56
N ALA A 276 -1.66 21.97 -14.45
CA ALA A 276 -0.84 23.18 -14.40
C ALA A 276 0.35 23.11 -15.38
N ARG A 277 1.01 21.95 -15.47
CA ARG A 277 2.09 21.72 -16.45
C ARG A 277 1.62 21.79 -17.89
N ARG A 278 0.42 21.29 -18.20
CA ARG A 278 -0.13 21.37 -19.57
C ARG A 278 -0.51 22.79 -19.96
N VAL A 279 -1.05 23.58 -19.02
CA VAL A 279 -1.37 24.99 -19.28
C VAL A 279 -0.10 25.78 -19.54
N LYS A 280 0.94 25.60 -18.70
CA LYS A 280 2.24 26.25 -18.89
C LYS A 280 2.87 25.88 -20.24
N LYS A 281 2.87 24.60 -20.60
CA LYS A 281 3.41 24.18 -21.91
C LYS A 281 2.68 24.87 -23.07
N ARG A 282 1.33 24.92 -23.03
CA ARG A 282 0.55 25.61 -24.07
C ARG A 282 0.82 27.11 -24.14
N SER A 283 1.06 27.77 -23.01
CA SER A 283 1.43 29.19 -23.02
C SER A 283 2.84 29.42 -23.55
N ASP A 284 3.78 28.52 -23.24
CA ASP A 284 5.14 28.58 -23.75
C ASP A 284 5.15 28.35 -25.28
N ASP A 285 4.44 27.31 -25.76
CA ASP A 285 4.27 27.02 -27.20
C ASP A 285 3.59 28.19 -27.95
N ALA A 286 2.61 28.87 -27.34
CA ALA A 286 1.94 30.02 -27.95
C ALA A 286 2.85 31.26 -28.05
N ARG A 287 3.69 31.49 -27.03
CA ARG A 287 4.66 32.60 -27.03
C ARG A 287 5.76 32.37 -28.05
N GLU A 288 6.21 31.13 -28.22
CA GLU A 288 7.18 30.76 -29.25
C GLU A 288 6.61 30.99 -30.66
N ALA A 289 5.36 30.59 -30.91
CA ALA A 289 4.69 30.85 -32.18
C ALA A 289 4.46 32.35 -32.46
N GLU A 290 4.17 33.15 -31.43
CA GLU A 290 4.09 34.62 -31.55
C GLU A 290 5.45 35.23 -31.93
N HIS A 291 6.54 34.78 -31.30
CA HIS A 291 7.90 35.25 -31.59
C HIS A 291 8.35 34.89 -33.02
N GLU A 292 8.10 33.66 -33.46
CA GLU A 292 8.38 33.22 -34.84
C GLU A 292 7.57 34.02 -35.87
N ALA A 293 6.32 34.35 -35.55
CA ALA A 293 5.47 35.17 -36.43
C ALA A 293 5.94 36.64 -36.49
N GLU A 294 6.45 37.20 -35.40
CA GLU A 294 7.05 38.54 -35.37
C GLU A 294 8.36 38.58 -36.18
N GLU A 295 9.28 37.64 -35.97
CA GLU A 295 10.53 37.53 -36.74
C GLU A 295 10.25 37.37 -38.25
N GLY A 296 9.27 36.54 -38.62
CA GLY A 296 8.86 36.37 -40.01
C GLY A 296 8.32 37.64 -40.66
N ARG A 297 7.60 38.48 -39.90
CA ARG A 297 7.10 39.79 -40.37
C ARG A 297 8.22 40.80 -40.54
N GLU A 298 9.17 40.85 -39.61
CA GLU A 298 10.34 41.72 -39.70
C GLU A 298 11.22 41.36 -40.89
N ALA A 299 11.45 40.07 -41.14
CA ALA A 299 12.19 39.59 -42.30
C ALA A 299 11.51 39.96 -43.64
N GLN A 300 10.17 39.89 -43.71
CA GLN A 300 9.42 40.32 -44.90
C GLN A 300 9.48 41.84 -45.13
N GLN A 301 9.46 42.65 -44.06
CA GLN A 301 9.60 44.10 -44.18
C GLN A 301 11.00 44.52 -44.64
N GLN A 302 12.05 43.82 -44.20
CA GLN A 302 13.42 44.10 -44.63
C GLN A 302 13.72 43.66 -46.07
N ALA A 303 13.09 42.59 -46.56
CA ALA A 303 13.29 42.11 -47.93
C ALA A 303 12.53 42.92 -49.01
N GLY A 304 11.60 43.80 -48.60
CA GLY A 304 10.81 44.66 -49.49
C GLY A 304 11.35 46.09 -49.63
N ALA A 305 12.47 46.42 -49.01
CA ALA A 305 13.17 47.71 -49.08
C ALA A 305 14.44 47.58 -49.96
#